data_AF-A0A7C0XXI4-F1
#
_entry.id   AF-A0A7C0XXI4-F1
#
_cell.length_a   1.000
_cell.length_b   1.000
_cell.length_c   1.000
_cell.angle_alpha   90.00
_cell.angle_beta   90.00
_cell.angle_gamma   90.00
#
_symmetry.space_group_name_H-M   'P 1'
#
loop_
_entity.id
_entity.type
_entity.pdbx_description
1 polymer ?
#
loop_
_entity_poly.entity_id
_entity_poly.type
_entity_poly.pdbx_seq_one_letter_code
_entity_poly.pdbx_strand_id
1 'polypeptide(L)'
;MRRIIILSNYTEQLHKRLVTEPHWYLYGVGVKPSRQGQEVGSALLRQVLVRADRDALTCYLDTTNEKNLPFYERLGFKVAACEQATRKSPQVWAMVREGRLRI
;
A
#
# COMPACT_ATOMS: atom_id res chain seq x y z
N MET A 1 -3.79 -18.60 -15.08
CA MET A 1 -3.29 -18.54 -13.68
C MET A 1 -1.82 -18.11 -13.54
N ARG A 2 -0.90 -18.42 -14.47
CA ARG A 2 0.55 -18.09 -14.38
C ARG A 2 0.90 -16.61 -14.13
N ARG A 3 0.12 -15.65 -14.66
CA ARG A 3 0.38 -14.20 -14.48
C ARG A 3 0.16 -13.70 -13.04
N ILE A 4 -0.85 -14.22 -12.36
CA ILE A 4 -1.14 -13.84 -10.96
C ILE A 4 0.02 -14.27 -10.06
N ILE A 5 0.53 -15.49 -10.25
CA ILE A 5 1.67 -16.03 -9.48
C ILE A 5 2.92 -15.17 -9.66
N ILE A 6 3.23 -14.74 -10.89
CA ILE A 6 4.40 -13.88 -11.15
C ILE A 6 4.26 -12.54 -10.42
N LEU A 7 3.09 -11.92 -10.48
CA LEU A 7 2.86 -10.63 -9.83
C LEU A 7 2.92 -10.78 -8.30
N SER A 8 2.21 -11.75 -7.72
CA SER A 8 2.21 -11.99 -6.27
C SER A 8 3.60 -12.31 -5.72
N ASN A 9 4.38 -13.13 -6.42
CA ASN A 9 5.75 -13.41 -5.99
C ASN A 9 6.64 -12.18 -6.08
N TYR A 10 6.39 -11.30 -7.05
CA TYR A 10 7.18 -10.09 -7.24
C TYR A 10 6.84 -9.01 -6.21
N THR A 11 5.54 -8.80 -5.91
CA THR A 11 5.12 -7.86 -4.87
C THR A 11 5.65 -8.26 -3.51
N GLU A 12 5.64 -9.55 -3.19
CA GLU A 12 6.24 -10.11 -1.97
C GLU A 12 7.78 -9.89 -1.91
N GLN A 13 8.49 -10.06 -3.02
CA GLN A 13 9.93 -9.77 -3.08
C GLN A 13 10.22 -8.28 -2.92
N LEU A 14 9.42 -7.43 -3.58
CA LEU A 14 9.54 -5.98 -3.48
C LEU A 14 9.29 -5.51 -2.06
N HIS A 15 8.26 -6.04 -1.41
CA HIS A 15 7.94 -5.83 -0.01
C HIS A 15 9.13 -6.16 0.90
N LYS A 16 9.67 -7.38 0.82
CA LYS A 16 10.82 -7.81 1.64
C LYS A 16 12.09 -7.00 1.41
N ARG A 17 12.30 -6.48 0.21
CA ARG A 17 13.47 -5.64 -0.12
C ARG A 17 13.33 -4.23 0.44
N LEU A 18 12.11 -3.68 0.47
CA LEU A 18 11.88 -2.29 0.87
C LEU A 18 11.65 -2.11 2.37
N VAL A 19 11.04 -3.10 3.04
CA VAL A 19 10.73 -3.01 4.47
C VAL A 19 11.07 -4.32 5.16
N THR A 20 12.10 -4.29 5.99
CA THR A 20 12.63 -5.45 6.73
C THR A 20 12.28 -5.42 8.22
N GLU A 21 12.16 -4.22 8.79
CA GLU A 21 11.77 -4.02 10.19
C GLU A 21 10.30 -4.36 10.43
N PRO A 22 9.86 -4.61 11.67
CA PRO A 22 8.44 -4.82 11.97
C PRO A 22 7.57 -3.68 11.42
N HIS A 23 6.51 -4.02 10.69
CA HIS A 23 5.66 -3.04 10.01
C HIS A 23 4.25 -3.59 9.75
N TRP A 24 3.31 -2.70 9.46
CA TRP A 24 1.98 -3.04 9.00
C TRP A 24 1.96 -3.17 7.48
N TYR A 25 1.38 -4.26 6.95
CA TYR A 25 1.13 -4.40 5.51
C TYR A 25 -0.37 -4.28 5.21
N LEU A 26 -0.74 -3.24 4.47
CA LEU A 26 -2.08 -3.09 3.90
C LEU A 26 -2.20 -3.93 2.62
N TYR A 27 -2.51 -5.21 2.78
CA TYR A 27 -2.60 -6.16 1.66
C TYR A 27 -3.77 -5.87 0.68
N GLY A 28 -4.88 -5.32 1.17
CA GLY A 28 -6.03 -5.02 0.32
C GLY A 28 -7.09 -4.16 0.99
N VAL A 29 -7.66 -3.23 0.21
CA VAL A 29 -8.80 -2.40 0.60
C VAL A 29 -9.75 -2.26 -0.59
N GLY A 30 -11.05 -2.42 -0.33
CA GLY A 30 -12.08 -2.32 -1.35
C GLY A 30 -13.27 -1.52 -0.84
N VAL A 31 -13.77 -0.61 -1.68
CA VAL A 31 -15.02 0.11 -1.44
C VAL A 31 -15.96 -0.21 -2.58
N LYS A 32 -17.21 -0.57 -2.28
CA LYS A 32 -18.25 -0.81 -3.29
C LYS A 32 -18.33 0.39 -4.24
N PRO A 33 -18.44 0.20 -5.57
CA PRO A 33 -18.46 1.30 -6.53
C PRO A 33 -19.48 2.40 -6.21
N SER A 34 -20.70 2.01 -5.79
CA SER A 34 -21.77 2.94 -5.37
C SER A 34 -21.49 3.74 -4.11
N ARG A 35 -20.39 3.45 -3.40
CA ARG A 35 -19.96 4.10 -2.16
C ARG A 35 -18.60 4.81 -2.31
N GLN A 36 -18.03 4.81 -3.51
CA GLN A 36 -16.80 5.56 -3.79
C GLN A 36 -17.07 7.07 -3.75
N GLY A 37 -16.03 7.87 -3.50
CA GLY A 37 -16.15 9.32 -3.37
C GLY A 37 -16.80 9.83 -2.06
N GLN A 38 -17.26 8.92 -1.19
CA GLN A 38 -17.91 9.27 0.10
C GLN A 38 -16.96 9.07 1.30
N GLU A 39 -15.65 9.23 1.09
CA GLU A 39 -14.59 9.03 2.11
C GLU A 39 -14.54 7.68 2.85
N VAL A 40 -15.36 6.69 2.46
CA VAL A 40 -15.41 5.37 3.11
C VAL A 40 -14.04 4.70 3.16
N GLY A 41 -13.29 4.74 2.06
CA GLY A 41 -11.93 4.20 2.00
C GLY A 41 -10.97 4.91 2.96
N SER A 42 -11.04 6.24 3.04
CA SER A 42 -10.24 7.03 3.98
C SER A 42 -10.60 6.70 5.43
N ALA A 43 -11.88 6.57 5.76
CA ALA A 43 -12.33 6.22 7.11
C ALA A 43 -11.83 4.83 7.54
N LEU A 44 -11.89 3.83 6.65
CA LEU A 44 -11.36 2.49 6.90
C LEU A 44 -9.84 2.52 7.14
N LEU A 45 -9.08 3.19 6.25
CA LEU A 45 -7.63 3.23 6.36
C LEU A 45 -7.15 4.05 7.56
N ARG A 46 -7.84 5.14 7.93
CA ARG A 46 -7.47 5.93 9.13
C ARG A 46 -7.42 5.06 10.39
N GLN A 47 -8.32 4.10 10.55
CA GLN A 47 -8.31 3.20 11.71
C GLN A 47 -7.09 2.27 11.72
N VAL A 48 -6.67 1.78 10.55
CA VAL A 48 -5.44 0.98 10.41
C VAL A 48 -4.21 1.84 10.70
N LEU A 49 -4.18 3.07 10.17
CA LEU A 49 -3.07 3.99 10.36
C LEU A 49 -2.93 4.46 11.82
N VAL A 50 -4.04 4.62 12.55
CA VAL A 50 -3.99 4.91 14.00
C VAL A 50 -3.30 3.78 14.77
N ARG A 51 -3.50 2.52 14.37
CA ARG A 51 -2.80 1.38 14.99
C ARG A 51 -1.30 1.39 14.64
N ALA A 52 -0.97 1.61 13.37
CA ALA A 52 0.42 1.74 12.93
C ALA A 52 1.15 2.88 13.65
N ASP A 53 0.49 4.03 13.81
CA ASP A 53 1.01 5.18 14.55
C ASP A 53 1.21 4.87 16.05
N ARG A 54 0.24 4.21 16.68
CA ARG A 54 0.36 3.80 18.10
C ARG A 54 1.52 2.85 18.33
N ASP A 55 1.74 1.92 17.41
CA ASP A 55 2.81 0.94 17.52
C ASP A 55 4.17 1.53 17.05
N ALA A 56 4.18 2.78 16.56
CA ALA A 56 5.33 3.47 15.98
C ALA A 56 5.98 2.69 14.83
N LEU A 57 5.17 1.95 14.07
CA LEU A 57 5.65 1.10 12.99
C LEU A 57 5.31 1.70 11.62
N THR A 58 6.22 1.49 10.67
CA THR A 58 5.99 1.79 9.25
C THR A 58 4.74 1.05 8.75
N CYS A 59 4.02 1.65 7.81
CA CYS A 59 2.96 1.01 7.07
C CYS A 59 3.34 0.93 5.59
N TYR A 60 3.28 -0.28 5.03
CA TYR A 60 3.60 -0.61 3.65
C TYR A 60 2.32 -0.97 2.88
N LEU A 61 2.29 -0.61 1.60
CA LEU A 61 1.33 -1.11 0.62
C LEU A 61 1.95 -1.21 -0.76
N ASP A 62 1.33 -1.98 -1.63
CA ASP A 62 1.58 -1.95 -3.06
C ASP A 62 0.26 -1.83 -3.84
N THR A 63 0.33 -1.23 -5.02
CA THR A 63 -0.82 -1.12 -5.92
C THR A 63 -0.37 -1.20 -7.37
N THR A 64 -1.22 -1.73 -8.24
CA THR A 64 -1.03 -1.73 -9.69
C THR A 64 -1.88 -0.69 -10.42
N ASN A 65 -2.56 0.18 -9.67
CA ASN A 65 -3.42 1.22 -10.21
C ASN A 65 -2.89 2.60 -9.82
N GLU A 66 -2.23 3.27 -10.77
CA GLU A 66 -1.68 4.62 -10.61
C GLU A 66 -2.70 5.64 -10.11
N LYS A 67 -3.98 5.47 -10.46
CA LYS A 67 -5.06 6.38 -10.02
C LYS A 67 -5.25 6.37 -8.50
N ASN A 68 -4.73 5.37 -7.80
CA ASN A 68 -4.78 5.29 -6.35
C ASN A 68 -3.67 6.10 -5.66
N LEU A 69 -2.59 6.51 -6.35
CA LEU A 69 -1.46 7.19 -5.71
C LEU A 69 -1.89 8.47 -4.99
N PRO A 70 -2.67 9.39 -5.61
CA PRO A 70 -3.06 10.63 -4.91
C PRO A 70 -3.95 10.37 -3.69
N PHE A 71 -4.63 9.22 -3.63
CA PHE A 71 -5.40 8.82 -2.46
C PHE A 71 -4.49 8.39 -1.30
N TYR A 72 -3.47 7.57 -1.56
CA TYR A 72 -2.52 7.14 -0.55
C TYR A 72 -1.57 8.26 -0.11
N GLU A 73 -1.14 9.13 -1.03
CA GLU A 73 -0.31 10.30 -0.73
C GLU A 73 -0.98 11.24 0.28
N ARG A 74 -2.29 11.49 0.11
CA ARG A 74 -3.09 12.27 1.08
C ARG A 74 -3.17 11.64 2.47
N LEU A 75 -2.95 10.33 2.58
CA LEU A 75 -2.87 9.60 3.86
C LEU A 75 -1.45 9.57 4.44
N GLY A 76 -0.48 10.18 3.74
CA GLY A 76 0.91 10.32 4.16
C GLY A 76 1.85 9.25 3.62
N PHE A 77 1.39 8.38 2.72
CA PHE A 77 2.27 7.45 2.01
C PHE A 77 3.14 8.18 0.99
N LYS A 78 4.33 7.65 0.74
CA LYS A 78 5.24 8.09 -0.30
C LYS A 78 5.63 6.90 -1.17
N VAL A 79 5.79 7.12 -2.48
CA VAL A 79 6.30 6.09 -3.39
C VAL A 79 7.75 5.76 -3.02
N ALA A 80 8.00 4.50 -2.68
CA ALA A 80 9.34 3.97 -2.41
C ALA A 80 9.94 3.29 -3.63
N ALA A 81 9.10 2.64 -4.45
CA ALA A 81 9.53 2.03 -5.71
C ALA A 81 8.38 1.99 -6.73
N CYS A 82 8.74 1.95 -8.00
CA CYS A 82 7.84 1.90 -9.14
C CYS A 82 8.41 0.95 -10.18
N GLU A 83 7.99 -0.32 -10.17
CA GLU A 83 8.67 -1.40 -10.89
C GLU A 83 7.70 -2.33 -11.64
N GLN A 84 8.22 -3.13 -12.56
CA GLN A 84 7.45 -4.15 -13.28
C GLN A 84 8.15 -5.50 -13.15
N ALA A 85 7.40 -6.55 -12.79
CA ALA A 85 7.95 -7.90 -12.70
C ALA A 85 8.49 -8.41 -14.04
N THR A 86 7.84 -8.03 -15.15
CA THR A 86 8.26 -8.29 -16.53
C THR A 86 7.75 -7.16 -17.42
N ARG A 87 8.28 -7.01 -18.64
CA ARG A 87 7.78 -6.01 -19.62
C ARG A 87 6.28 -6.14 -19.97
N LYS A 88 5.64 -7.28 -19.66
CA LYS A 88 4.21 -7.53 -19.90
C LYS A 88 3.37 -7.45 -18.62
N SER A 89 4.01 -7.19 -17.48
CA SER A 89 3.35 -7.06 -16.18
C SER A 89 2.89 -5.62 -15.99
N PRO A 90 1.80 -5.38 -15.24
CA PRO A 90 1.46 -4.03 -14.81
C PRO A 90 2.59 -3.46 -13.96
N GLN A 91 2.67 -2.13 -13.94
CA GLN A 91 3.52 -1.43 -13.00
C GLN A 91 2.99 -1.61 -11.58
N VAL A 92 3.91 -1.77 -10.64
CA VAL A 92 3.66 -1.91 -9.21
C VAL A 92 4.29 -0.70 -8.55
N TRP A 93 3.46 0.07 -7.86
CA TRP A 93 3.90 1.13 -6.98
C TRP A 93 3.91 0.61 -5.56
N ALA A 94 5.10 0.48 -4.98
CA ALA A 94 5.27 0.22 -3.56
C ALA A 94 5.34 1.56 -2.83
N MET A 95 4.53 1.70 -1.78
CA MET A 95 4.44 2.94 -1.01
C MET A 95 4.63 2.66 0.47
N VAL A 96 5.32 3.58 1.15
CA VAL A 96 5.61 3.50 2.59
C VAL A 96 5.12 4.74 3.30
N ARG A 97 4.69 4.56 4.54
CA ARG A 97 4.35 5.64 5.46
C ARG A 97 4.99 5.35 6.80
N GLU A 98 5.79 6.28 7.30
CA GLU A 98 6.32 6.18 8.66
C GLU A 98 5.20 6.25 9.72
N GLY A 99 5.30 5.40 10.74
CA GLY A 99 4.44 5.49 11.93
C GLY A 99 4.77 6.76 12.68
N ARG A 100 3.76 7.58 12.97
CA ARG A 100 3.96 8.83 13.71
C ARG A 100 3.77 8.58 15.19
N LEU A 101 4.85 8.73 15.97
CA LEU A 101 4.72 8.91 17.42
C LEU A 101 3.97 10.21 17.68
N ARG A 102 2.76 10.11 18.23
CA ARG A 102 2.11 11.26 18.86
C ARG A 102 2.75 11.43 20.23
N ILE A 103 3.69 12.36 20.33
CA ILE A 103 4.26 12.83 21.59
C ILE A 103 3.25 13.78 22.24
#